data_AF-A0ABD6A9B2-F1
#
_entry.id   AF-A0ABD6A9B2-F1
#
_cell.length_a   1.000
_cell.length_b   1.000
_cell.length_c   1.000
_cell.angle_alpha   90.00
_cell.angle_beta   90.00
_cell.angle_gamma   90.00
#
_symmetry.space_group_name_H-M   'P 1'
#
loop_
_entity.id
_entity.type
_entity.pdbx_description
1 polymer ?
#
loop_
_entity_poly.entity_id
_entity_poly.type
_entity_poly.pdbx_seq_one_letter_code
_entity_poly.pdbx_strand_id
1 'polypeptide(L)'
;MYQYVRDLDEGLPAPAPPADVTLARESGADAGLERLDGDLARDDTVVVARSDDGGEAAGQVVVSVGRPVRVPPLGATVRTDGAYVWRLYVPPAHRGRGIATALVAAGARAARERGADRAAALVATDNRPSQRVFEANGFEARTLHTYYRFRNATRRGRRRLR
;
A
#
# COMPACT_ATOMS: atom_id res chain seq x y z
N MET A 1 7.26 -11.80 4.83
CA MET A 1 6.66 -10.45 4.73
C MET A 1 6.03 -10.09 6.05
N TYR A 2 6.28 -8.89 6.55
CA TYR A 2 5.55 -8.33 7.69
C TYR A 2 4.16 -7.87 7.23
N GLN A 3 3.15 -8.20 8.01
CA GLN A 3 1.83 -7.60 7.94
C GLN A 3 1.80 -6.42 8.90
N TYR A 4 1.81 -5.24 8.31
CA TYR A 4 1.55 -3.98 8.98
C TYR A 4 0.05 -3.77 9.08
N VAL A 5 -0.44 -3.29 10.22
CA VAL A 5 -1.85 -2.95 10.42
C VAL A 5 -1.99 -1.62 11.15
N ARG A 6 -3.10 -0.93 10.92
CA ARG A 6 -3.47 0.31 11.60
C ARG A 6 -4.99 0.43 11.70
N ASP A 7 -5.47 0.97 12.82
CA ASP A 7 -6.85 1.44 12.96
C ASP A 7 -7.02 2.81 12.26
N LEU A 8 -8.11 2.99 11.53
CA LEU A 8 -8.40 4.16 10.71
C LEU A 8 -9.27 5.19 11.47
N ASP A 9 -8.81 5.57 12.67
CA ASP A 9 -9.44 6.57 13.53
C ASP A 9 -9.18 8.02 13.09
N GLU A 10 -9.70 9.00 13.84
CA GLU A 10 -9.62 10.42 13.46
C GLU A 10 -8.19 10.96 13.49
N GLY A 11 -7.25 10.23 14.12
CA GLY A 11 -5.84 10.57 14.23
C GLY A 11 -4.98 10.20 13.00
N LEU A 12 -5.58 10.07 11.81
CA LEU A 12 -4.83 9.74 10.60
C LEU A 12 -3.85 10.87 10.22
N PRO A 13 -2.54 10.59 10.11
CA PRO A 13 -1.51 11.60 9.88
C PRO A 13 -1.66 12.21 8.50
N ALA A 14 -1.56 13.55 8.38
CA ALA A 14 -1.76 14.30 7.13
C ALA A 14 -0.47 14.97 6.62
N PRO A 15 0.62 14.22 6.38
CA PRO A 15 1.84 14.81 5.86
C PRO A 15 1.54 15.42 4.48
N ALA A 16 1.86 16.71 4.33
CA ALA A 16 1.79 17.36 3.03
C ALA A 16 2.79 16.70 2.07
N PRO A 17 2.41 16.48 0.79
CA PRO A 17 3.40 16.16 -0.23
C PRO A 17 4.37 17.33 -0.42
N PRO A 18 5.51 17.14 -1.12
CA PRO A 18 6.32 18.25 -1.61
C PRO A 18 5.50 19.31 -2.33
N ALA A 19 5.94 20.57 -2.28
CA ALA A 19 5.18 21.71 -2.82
C ALA A 19 4.91 21.61 -4.33
N ASP A 20 5.80 20.95 -5.08
CA ASP A 20 5.72 20.66 -6.52
C ASP A 20 5.00 19.34 -6.84
N VAL A 21 4.35 18.73 -5.85
CA VAL A 21 3.67 17.44 -6.00
C VAL A 21 2.22 17.55 -5.54
N THR A 22 1.31 17.20 -6.43
CA THR A 22 -0.13 17.10 -6.13
C THR A 22 -0.56 15.65 -6.02
N LEU A 23 -1.53 15.37 -5.15
CA LEU A 23 -2.13 14.04 -5.00
C LEU A 23 -3.54 14.06 -5.58
N ALA A 24 -3.83 13.08 -6.44
CA ALA A 24 -5.15 12.86 -7.01
C ALA A 24 -5.62 11.43 -6.70
N ARG A 25 -6.94 11.22 -6.72
CA ARG A 25 -7.57 9.91 -6.58
C ARG A 25 -8.21 9.51 -7.89
N GLU A 26 -8.00 8.26 -8.26
CA GLU A 26 -8.55 7.64 -9.46
C GLU A 26 -9.20 6.32 -9.08
N SER A 27 -10.20 5.89 -9.85
CA SER A 27 -10.72 4.53 -9.76
C SER A 27 -9.72 3.56 -10.39
N GLY A 28 -9.74 2.29 -9.97
CA GLY A 28 -8.89 1.27 -10.60
C GLY A 28 -9.19 1.04 -12.08
N ALA A 29 -10.37 1.45 -12.58
CA ALA A 29 -10.70 1.38 -14.00
C ALA A 29 -10.12 2.55 -14.82
N ASP A 30 -9.91 3.70 -14.20
CA ASP A 30 -9.42 4.91 -14.87
C ASP A 30 -7.91 5.09 -14.68
N ALA A 31 -7.34 4.43 -13.67
CA ALA A 31 -5.93 4.45 -13.41
C ALA A 31 -5.20 3.85 -14.63
N GLY A 32 -4.44 4.68 -15.34
CA GLY A 32 -3.60 4.31 -16.50
C GLY A 32 -2.40 3.41 -16.13
N LEU A 33 -2.59 2.53 -15.16
CA LEU A 33 -1.61 1.62 -14.59
C LEU A 33 -1.49 0.34 -15.42
N GLU A 34 -1.41 0.49 -16.76
CA GLU A 34 -1.37 -0.61 -17.75
C GLU A 34 -0.23 -1.64 -17.54
N ARG A 35 0.66 -1.41 -16.56
CA ARG A 35 1.88 -2.20 -16.31
C ARG A 35 1.99 -2.80 -14.91
N LEU A 36 0.92 -2.87 -14.13
CA LEU A 36 0.99 -3.53 -12.81
C LEU A 36 0.45 -4.97 -12.89
N ASP A 37 1.30 -5.94 -12.55
CA ASP A 37 0.83 -7.28 -12.23
C ASP A 37 -0.19 -7.22 -11.08
N GLY A 38 -1.26 -7.99 -11.13
CA GLY A 38 -2.23 -8.10 -10.03
C GLY A 38 -3.59 -7.49 -10.37
N ASP A 39 -4.62 -8.07 -9.76
CA ASP A 39 -6.01 -7.86 -10.12
C ASP A 39 -6.53 -6.53 -9.55
N LEU A 40 -6.08 -5.40 -10.12
CA LEU A 40 -6.65 -4.08 -9.87
C LEU A 40 -8.12 -4.13 -10.28
N ALA A 41 -9.00 -3.98 -9.29
CA ALA A 41 -10.44 -3.96 -9.52
C ALA A 41 -10.90 -2.54 -9.84
N ARG A 42 -11.99 -2.41 -10.59
CA ARG A 42 -12.66 -1.12 -10.87
C ARG A 42 -12.87 -0.30 -9.60
N ASP A 43 -13.31 -0.96 -8.53
CA ASP A 43 -13.61 -0.31 -7.26
C ASP A 43 -12.38 -0.08 -6.39
N ASP A 44 -11.16 -0.40 -6.82
CA ASP A 44 -9.96 -0.03 -6.06
C ASP A 44 -9.74 1.48 -6.16
N THR A 45 -9.24 2.09 -5.08
CA THR A 45 -8.82 3.49 -5.11
C THR A 45 -7.33 3.55 -5.39
N VAL A 46 -6.94 4.29 -6.41
CA VAL A 46 -5.56 4.60 -6.70
C VAL A 46 -5.29 6.04 -6.29
N VAL A 47 -4.33 6.26 -5.40
CA VAL A 47 -3.81 7.60 -5.14
C VAL A 47 -2.56 7.78 -5.98
N VAL A 48 -2.54 8.81 -6.80
CA VAL A 48 -1.44 9.14 -7.72
C VAL A 48 -0.80 10.46 -7.29
N ALA A 49 0.52 10.49 -7.22
CA ALA A 49 1.32 11.69 -7.06
C ALA A 49 1.76 12.19 -8.44
N ARG A 50 1.52 13.46 -8.75
CA ARG A 50 1.94 14.10 -10.00
C ARG A 50 2.88 15.27 -9.69
N SER A 51 3.97 15.36 -10.43
CA SER A 51 4.92 16.48 -10.38
C SER A 51 4.41 17.62 -11.25
N ASP A 52 4.68 18.86 -10.85
CA ASP A 52 4.29 20.07 -11.60
C ASP A 52 5.03 20.22 -12.95
N ASP A 53 6.14 19.52 -13.13
CA ASP A 53 6.92 19.49 -14.38
C ASP A 53 6.19 18.82 -15.56
N GLY A 54 4.98 18.30 -15.35
CA GLY A 54 4.15 17.67 -16.37
C GLY A 54 4.68 16.31 -16.84
N GLY A 55 5.66 15.75 -16.14
CA GLY A 55 6.25 14.45 -16.43
C GLY A 55 5.36 13.26 -16.05
N GLU A 56 5.97 12.07 -16.07
CA GLU A 56 5.33 10.82 -15.60
C GLU A 56 4.95 10.94 -14.10
N ALA A 57 4.00 10.13 -13.65
CA ALA A 57 3.57 10.12 -12.25
C ALA A 57 4.76 9.94 -11.28
N ALA A 58 4.85 10.83 -10.30
CA ALA A 58 5.89 10.82 -9.26
C ALA A 58 5.69 9.69 -8.22
N GLY A 59 4.57 8.97 -8.28
CA GLY A 59 4.34 7.76 -7.51
C GLY A 59 2.86 7.42 -7.38
N GLN A 60 2.58 6.27 -6.76
CA GLN A 60 1.23 5.79 -6.56
C GLN A 60 1.11 4.83 -5.38
N VAL A 61 -0.11 4.65 -4.89
CA VAL A 61 -0.50 3.56 -4.00
C VAL A 61 -1.91 3.10 -4.32
N VAL A 62 -2.17 1.80 -4.17
CA VAL A 62 -3.49 1.19 -4.39
C VAL A 62 -4.10 0.79 -3.06
N VAL A 63 -5.41 1.03 -2.94
CA VAL A 63 -6.21 0.71 -1.76
C VAL A 63 -7.45 -0.07 -2.18
N SER A 64 -7.57 -1.29 -1.64
CA SER A 64 -8.71 -2.18 -1.85
C SER A 64 -9.50 -2.31 -0.56
N VAL A 65 -10.82 -2.09 -0.58
CA VAL A 65 -11.68 -2.18 0.61
C VAL A 65 -12.63 -3.36 0.48
N GLY A 66 -12.71 -4.22 1.50
CA GLY A 66 -13.72 -5.29 1.57
C GLY A 66 -13.54 -6.46 0.58
N ARG A 67 -12.45 -6.49 -0.20
CA ARG A 67 -12.21 -7.51 -1.24
C ARG A 67 -10.88 -8.25 -1.05
N PRO A 68 -10.78 -9.52 -1.49
CA PRO A 68 -9.56 -10.32 -1.36
C PRO A 68 -8.57 -10.06 -2.51
N VAL A 69 -7.33 -9.66 -2.23
CA VAL A 69 -6.35 -9.25 -3.25
C VAL A 69 -5.31 -10.35 -3.52
N ARG A 70 -5.02 -10.65 -4.78
CA ARG A 70 -3.94 -11.57 -5.15
C ARG A 70 -2.59 -10.94 -4.84
N VAL A 71 -1.75 -11.65 -4.08
CA VAL A 71 -0.39 -11.21 -3.74
C VAL A 71 0.60 -12.17 -4.40
N PRO A 72 1.14 -11.83 -5.60
CA PRO A 72 2.02 -12.72 -6.34
C PRO A 72 3.25 -13.20 -5.56
N PRO A 73 3.95 -12.35 -4.76
CA PRO A 73 5.08 -12.82 -3.94
C PRO A 73 4.72 -13.90 -2.92
N LEU A 74 3.45 -14.00 -2.53
CA LEU A 74 2.96 -15.04 -1.62
C LEU A 74 2.29 -16.22 -2.36
N GLY A 75 2.10 -16.14 -3.68
CA GLY A 75 1.33 -17.13 -4.43
C GLY A 75 -0.07 -17.38 -3.85
N ALA A 76 -0.66 -16.35 -3.23
CA ALA A 76 -1.88 -16.47 -2.43
C ALA A 76 -2.75 -15.23 -2.55
N THR A 77 -4.05 -15.41 -2.35
CA THR A 77 -5.01 -14.32 -2.22
C THR A 77 -5.17 -13.99 -0.73
N VAL A 78 -5.05 -12.71 -0.39
CA VAL A 78 -5.09 -12.21 0.98
C VAL A 78 -6.38 -11.43 1.17
N ARG A 79 -7.12 -11.76 2.23
CA ARG A 79 -8.23 -10.96 2.74
C ARG A 79 -7.76 -10.32 4.04
N THR A 80 -7.92 -9.01 4.14
CA THR A 80 -7.60 -8.23 5.34
C THR A 80 -8.88 -7.78 6.00
N ASP A 81 -8.83 -7.58 7.32
CA ASP A 81 -9.92 -6.93 8.03
C ASP A 81 -9.86 -5.43 7.68
N GLY A 82 -10.87 -4.93 6.96
CA GLY A 82 -10.93 -3.57 6.43
C GLY A 82 -10.28 -3.40 5.05
N ALA A 83 -9.33 -2.48 4.93
CA ALA A 83 -8.65 -2.14 3.70
C ALA A 83 -7.29 -2.82 3.54
N TYR A 84 -6.88 -3.05 2.31
CA TYR A 84 -5.55 -3.51 1.94
C TYR A 84 -4.83 -2.41 1.14
N VAL A 85 -3.68 -1.96 1.66
CA VAL A 85 -2.81 -0.96 1.03
C VAL A 85 -1.65 -1.69 0.37
N TRP A 86 -1.52 -1.55 -0.95
CA TRP A 86 -0.58 -2.32 -1.75
C TRP A 86 -0.09 -1.52 -2.96
N ARG A 87 0.88 -2.07 -3.69
CA ARG A 87 1.46 -1.45 -4.90
C ARG A 87 1.98 -0.02 -4.68
N LEU A 88 2.47 0.27 -3.48
CA LEU A 88 3.19 1.52 -3.21
C LEU A 88 4.46 1.57 -4.07
N TYR A 89 4.56 2.58 -4.91
CA TYR A 89 5.74 2.82 -5.74
C TYR A 89 6.01 4.32 -5.89
N VAL A 90 7.31 4.65 -5.90
CA VAL A 90 7.83 5.98 -6.21
C VAL A 90 9.05 5.76 -7.11
N PRO A 91 9.10 6.35 -8.33
CA PRO A 91 10.24 6.22 -9.21
C PRO A 91 11.53 6.72 -8.53
N PRO A 92 12.70 6.10 -8.80
CA PRO A 92 13.95 6.47 -8.13
C PRO A 92 14.26 7.97 -8.09
N ALA A 93 13.96 8.70 -9.19
CA ALA A 93 14.17 10.14 -9.31
C ALA A 93 13.37 10.99 -8.30
N HIS A 94 12.26 10.47 -7.76
CA HIS A 94 11.38 11.19 -6.83
C HIS A 94 11.47 10.67 -5.38
N ARG A 95 12.41 9.75 -5.08
CA ARG A 95 12.57 9.17 -3.73
C ARG A 95 13.25 10.13 -2.76
N GLY A 96 13.07 9.86 -1.46
CA GLY A 96 13.68 10.66 -0.39
C GLY A 96 12.96 12.00 -0.12
N ARG A 97 11.84 12.26 -0.79
CA ARG A 97 11.10 13.53 -0.75
C ARG A 97 9.83 13.49 0.10
N GLY A 98 9.53 12.35 0.75
CA GLY A 98 8.29 12.18 1.54
C GLY A 98 7.04 11.79 0.74
N ILE A 99 7.12 11.67 -0.59
CA ILE A 99 5.98 11.33 -1.47
C ILE A 99 5.29 10.01 -1.06
N ALA A 100 6.07 8.96 -0.78
CA ALA A 100 5.52 7.66 -0.36
C ALA A 100 4.72 7.77 0.96
N THR A 101 5.19 8.60 1.90
CA THR A 101 4.51 8.84 3.17
C THR A 101 3.18 9.55 2.94
N ALA A 102 3.15 10.58 2.10
CA ALA A 102 1.93 11.31 1.72
C ALA A 102 0.93 10.40 0.97
N LEU A 103 1.41 9.55 0.08
CA LEU A 103 0.60 8.56 -0.64
C LEU A 103 -0.08 7.58 0.32
N VAL A 104 0.67 6.95 1.25
CA VAL A 104 0.09 6.00 2.22
C VAL A 104 -0.92 6.69 3.14
N ALA A 105 -0.63 7.90 3.60
CA ALA A 105 -1.56 8.70 4.39
C ALA A 105 -2.88 8.98 3.64
N ALA A 106 -2.78 9.43 2.38
CA ALA A 106 -3.93 9.71 1.53
C ALA A 106 -4.74 8.44 1.21
N GLY A 107 -4.06 7.31 1.01
CA GLY A 107 -4.69 6.01 0.82
C GLY A 107 -5.45 5.52 2.07
N ALA A 108 -4.86 5.68 3.26
CA ALA A 108 -5.52 5.34 4.52
C ALA A 108 -6.78 6.20 4.77
N ARG A 109 -6.74 7.49 4.42
CA ARG A 109 -7.95 8.35 4.44
C ARG A 109 -9.01 7.86 3.47
N ALA A 110 -8.61 7.56 2.23
CA ALA A 110 -9.55 7.08 1.23
C ALA A 110 -10.22 5.75 1.66
N ALA A 111 -9.46 4.86 2.30
CA ALA A 111 -10.03 3.66 2.93
C ALA A 111 -11.08 3.99 3.99
N ARG A 112 -10.77 4.92 4.90
CA ARG A 112 -11.68 5.34 5.97
C ARG A 112 -12.97 5.97 5.41
N GLU A 113 -12.84 6.86 4.44
CA GLU A 113 -13.97 7.51 3.78
C GLU A 113 -14.90 6.50 3.09
N ARG A 114 -14.36 5.34 2.71
CA ARG A 114 -15.10 4.20 2.16
C ARG A 114 -15.60 3.21 3.24
N GLY A 115 -15.56 3.60 4.51
CA GLY A 115 -16.11 2.83 5.63
C GLY A 115 -15.17 1.77 6.21
N ALA A 116 -13.89 1.74 5.82
CA ALA A 116 -12.93 0.85 6.48
C ALA A 116 -12.56 1.40 7.86
N ASP A 117 -12.59 0.52 8.87
CA ASP A 117 -12.15 0.78 10.24
C ASP A 117 -10.67 0.46 10.46
N ARG A 118 -10.10 -0.38 9.59
CA ARG A 118 -8.71 -0.86 9.63
C ARG A 118 -8.08 -0.87 8.26
N ALA A 119 -6.76 -0.77 8.22
CA ALA A 119 -5.96 -1.01 7.03
C ALA A 119 -4.81 -1.97 7.35
N ALA A 120 -4.42 -2.77 6.36
CA ALA A 120 -3.26 -3.62 6.42
C ALA A 120 -2.41 -3.53 5.15
N ALA A 121 -1.13 -3.84 5.28
CA ALA A 121 -0.19 -3.94 4.17
C ALA A 121 0.78 -5.09 4.39
N LEU A 122 1.23 -5.72 3.30
CA LEU A 122 2.29 -6.72 3.34
C LEU A 122 3.57 -6.13 2.79
N VAL A 123 4.59 -6.08 3.64
CA VAL A 123 5.90 -5.49 3.32
C VAL A 123 6.96 -6.57 3.41
N ALA A 124 7.86 -6.62 2.43
CA ALA A 124 8.98 -7.55 2.48
C ALA A 124 9.90 -7.25 3.69
N THR A 125 10.48 -8.29 4.28
CA THR A 125 11.26 -8.17 5.54
C THR A 125 12.57 -7.41 5.36
N ASP A 126 13.08 -7.36 4.13
CA ASP A 126 14.25 -6.64 3.66
C ASP A 126 13.93 -5.25 3.07
N ASN A 127 12.66 -4.95 2.79
CA ASN A 127 12.22 -3.65 2.26
C ASN A 127 12.13 -2.59 3.38
N ARG A 128 13.29 -2.21 3.93
CA ARG A 128 13.43 -1.18 4.97
C ARG A 128 12.81 0.17 4.60
N PRO A 129 12.92 0.68 3.35
CA PRO A 129 12.27 1.94 2.98
C PRO A 129 10.75 1.88 3.15
N SER A 130 10.10 0.80 2.69
CA SER A 130 8.64 0.67 2.84
C SER A 130 8.23 0.48 4.31
N GLN A 131 9.00 -0.26 5.10
CA GLN A 131 8.76 -0.41 6.55
C GLN A 131 8.70 0.96 7.23
N ARG A 132 9.69 1.83 6.99
CA ARG A 132 9.72 3.19 7.54
C ARG A 132 8.53 4.04 7.11
N VAL A 133 8.08 3.91 5.85
CA VAL A 133 6.90 4.65 5.36
C VAL A 133 5.63 4.22 6.10
N PHE A 134 5.43 2.92 6.30
CA PHE A 134 4.27 2.40 7.03
C PHE A 134 4.34 2.78 8.52
N GLU A 135 5.50 2.66 9.16
CA GLU A 135 5.73 3.05 10.56
C GLU A 135 5.51 4.56 10.78
N ALA A 136 6.00 5.41 9.87
CA ALA A 136 5.74 6.86 9.91
C ALA A 136 4.26 7.22 9.73
N ASN A 137 3.50 6.34 9.08
CA ASN A 137 2.05 6.42 8.98
C ASN A 137 1.33 5.71 10.14
N GLY A 138 2.04 5.37 11.23
CA GLY A 138 1.47 4.74 12.43
C GLY A 138 0.97 3.32 12.22
N PHE A 139 1.40 2.63 11.16
CA PHE A 139 1.16 1.20 11.05
C PHE A 139 2.17 0.43 11.88
N GLU A 140 1.70 -0.67 12.48
CA GLU A 140 2.52 -1.55 13.30
C GLU A 140 2.63 -2.94 12.69
N ALA A 141 3.84 -3.49 12.66
CA ALA A 141 4.06 -4.87 12.24
C ALA A 141 3.49 -5.84 13.29
N ARG A 142 2.37 -6.51 12.99
CA ARG A 142 1.71 -7.45 13.93
C ARG A 142 1.93 -8.91 13.61
N THR A 143 2.31 -9.23 12.39
CA THR A 143 2.44 -10.63 11.95
C THR A 143 3.57 -10.77 10.96
N LEU A 144 4.38 -11.82 11.10
CA LEU A 144 5.30 -12.28 10.08
C LEU A 144 4.65 -13.42 9.30
N HIS A 145 4.45 -13.21 8.00
CA HIS A 145 4.09 -14.23 7.03
C HIS A 145 5.36 -14.80 6.42
N THR A 146 5.57 -16.10 6.60
CA THR A 146 6.70 -16.83 6.06
C THR A 146 6.22 -17.69 4.91
N TYR A 147 6.80 -17.49 3.74
CA TYR A 147 6.50 -18.27 2.55
C TYR A 147 7.79 -18.85 2.00
N TYR A 148 7.90 -20.18 2.02
CA TYR A 148 9.00 -20.90 1.38
C TYR A 148 8.44 -21.87 0.37
N ARG A 149 8.85 -21.72 -0.90
CA ARG A 149 8.59 -22.71 -1.95
C ARG A 149 9.90 -23.43 -2.23
N PHE A 150 9.93 -24.74 -1.95
CA PHE A 150 11.06 -25.60 -2.28
C PHE A 150 10.55 -26.76 -3.15
N ARG A 151 10.98 -26.80 -4.41
CA ARG A 151 10.48 -27.74 -5.43
C ARG A 151 8.93 -27.70 -5.52
N ASN A 152 8.28 -28.83 -5.25
CA ASN A 152 6.82 -29.01 -5.26
C ASN A 152 6.18 -28.76 -3.89
N ALA A 153 6.96 -28.45 -2.86
CA ALA A 153 6.47 -28.20 -1.50
C ALA A 153 6.36 -26.69 -1.25
N THR A 154 5.20 -26.27 -0.76
CA THR A 154 4.97 -24.91 -0.29
C THR A 154 4.75 -24.96 1.22
N ARG A 155 5.63 -24.30 1.99
CA ARG A 155 5.45 -24.10 3.42
C ARG A 155 4.97 -22.68 3.68
N ARG A 156 3.81 -22.58 4.31
CA ARG A 156 3.22 -21.31 4.76
C ARG A 156 3.24 -21.29 6.28
N GLY A 157 3.72 -20.18 6.85
CA GLY A 157 3.74 -19.96 8.28
C GLY A 157 3.25 -18.56 8.60
N ARG A 158 2.53 -18.44 9.72
CA ARG A 158 2.14 -17.15 10.29
C ARG A 158 2.62 -17.10 11.73
N ARG A 159 3.40 -16.08 12.07
CA ARG A 159 3.83 -15.83 13.46
C ARG A 159 3.35 -14.45 13.88
N ARG A 160 2.58 -14.36 14.96
CA ARG A 160 2.24 -13.06 15.56
C ARG A 160 3.51 -12.44 16.15
N LEU A 161 3.71 -11.16 15.91
CA LEU A 161 4.77 -10.38 16.55
C LEU A 161 4.20 -9.84 17.87
N ARG A 162 5.04 -9.83 18.90
CA ARG A 162 4.69 -9.27 20.21
C ARG A 162 4.72 -7.75 20.14
#